data_AF-A0A959LST9-F1
#
_entry.id   AF-A0A959LST9-F1
#
_cell.length_a   1.000
_cell.length_b   1.000
_cell.length_c   1.000
_cell.angle_alpha   90.00
_cell.angle_beta   90.00
_cell.angle_gamma   90.00
#
_symmetry.space_group_name_H-M   'P 1'
#
loop_
_entity.id
_entity.type
_entity.pdbx_description
1 polymer ?
#
loop_
_entity_poly.entity_id
_entity_poly.type
_entity_poly.pdbx_seq_one_letter_code
_entity_poly.pdbx_strand_id
1 'polypeptide(L)'
;MLPIEPAAGRISALVDSQNQSNTIKAGSKSDVKFSDTLSEFISDVNTLQLESKDKSEAFIKGEPVDLHDVMISAEKAKTSFELLMELRNKAIELYKEVNRMQV
;
A
#
# COMPACT_ATOMS: atom_id res chain seq x y z
N MET A 1 -14.92 -61.27 -40.19
CA MET A 1 -14.67 -61.53 -38.75
C MET A 1 -13.57 -60.58 -38.29
N LEU A 2 -13.80 -59.93 -37.15
CA LEU A 2 -13.06 -58.84 -36.47
C LEU A 2 -13.44 -57.39 -36.87
N PRO A 3 -13.80 -56.52 -35.90
CA PRO A 3 -14.53 -55.25 -36.09
C PRO A 3 -13.62 -54.02 -36.28
N ILE A 4 -14.19 -53.01 -36.96
CA ILE A 4 -13.71 -51.63 -37.04
C ILE A 4 -14.15 -50.84 -35.79
N GLU A 5 -13.20 -50.37 -34.98
CA GLU A 5 -13.51 -49.36 -33.95
C GLU A 5 -13.44 -47.94 -34.55
N PRO A 6 -14.44 -47.08 -34.28
CA PRO A 6 -14.49 -45.71 -34.80
C PRO A 6 -13.56 -44.79 -34.01
N ALA A 7 -12.76 -43.98 -34.70
CA ALA A 7 -11.94 -42.90 -34.14
C ALA A 7 -12.79 -41.69 -33.66
N ALA A 8 -13.89 -41.95 -32.95
CA ALA A 8 -14.76 -40.95 -32.33
C ALA A 8 -14.29 -40.66 -30.90
N GLY A 9 -13.14 -39.98 -30.76
CA GLY A 9 -12.62 -39.68 -29.42
C GLY A 9 -11.60 -38.55 -29.29
N ARG A 10 -11.19 -37.89 -30.38
CA ARG A 10 -10.11 -36.88 -30.31
C ARG A 10 -10.54 -35.43 -30.49
N ILE A 11 -11.82 -35.16 -30.74
CA ILE A 11 -12.31 -33.79 -31.03
C ILE A 11 -12.97 -33.12 -29.80
N SER A 12 -13.32 -33.88 -28.75
CA SER A 12 -13.92 -33.29 -27.53
C SER A 12 -12.89 -32.73 -26.53
N ALA A 13 -11.60 -33.04 -26.67
CA ALA A 13 -10.56 -32.67 -25.70
C ALA A 13 -9.97 -31.25 -25.89
N LEU A 14 -10.52 -30.46 -26.83
CA LEU A 14 -10.02 -29.12 -27.16
C LEU A 14 -11.08 -28.02 -26.96
N VAL A 15 -12.26 -28.36 -26.42
CA VAL A 15 -13.37 -27.40 -26.21
C VAL A 15 -13.76 -27.20 -24.73
N ASP A 16 -12.96 -27.69 -23.77
CA ASP A 16 -13.25 -27.51 -22.32
C ASP A 16 -12.17 -26.72 -21.56
N SER A 17 -11.17 -26.16 -22.25
CA SER A 17 -10.08 -25.38 -21.62
C SER A 17 -10.12 -23.88 -21.97
N GLN A 18 -11.32 -23.29 -22.01
CA GLN A 18 -11.49 -21.83 -22.12
C GLN A 18 -12.59 -21.27 -21.22
N ASN A 19 -13.12 -22.04 -20.26
CA ASN A 19 -14.11 -21.52 -19.33
C ASN A 19 -14.02 -22.19 -17.96
N GLN A 20 -12.94 -21.90 -17.23
CA GLN A 20 -12.95 -22.03 -15.78
C GLN A 20 -12.07 -20.96 -15.15
N SER A 21 -12.77 -19.94 -14.64
CA SER A 21 -12.45 -19.30 -13.36
C SER A 21 -11.31 -18.28 -13.35
N ASN A 22 -11.47 -17.19 -14.09
CA ASN A 22 -11.06 -15.87 -13.57
C ASN A 22 -12.27 -15.19 -12.93
N THR A 23 -12.77 -15.79 -11.83
CA THR A 23 -13.60 -15.06 -10.88
C THR A 23 -12.71 -14.04 -10.20
N ILE A 24 -12.62 -12.84 -10.78
CA ILE A 24 -12.09 -11.68 -10.08
C ILE A 24 -12.97 -11.49 -8.85
N LYS A 25 -12.46 -11.90 -7.69
CA LYS A 25 -12.96 -11.51 -6.38
C LYS A 25 -12.95 -9.98 -6.32
N ALA A 26 -14.08 -9.38 -6.66
CA ALA A 26 -14.40 -8.00 -6.36
C ALA A 26 -14.76 -7.92 -4.88
N GLY A 27 -13.73 -7.83 -4.05
CA GLY A 27 -13.83 -7.67 -2.60
C GLY A 27 -12.43 -7.70 -2.01
N SER A 28 -11.97 -6.56 -1.50
CA SER A 28 -10.64 -6.37 -0.87
C SER A 28 -9.42 -6.21 -1.81
N LYS A 29 -9.49 -5.28 -2.78
CA LYS A 29 -8.27 -4.66 -3.37
C LYS A 29 -8.11 -3.18 -3.01
N SER A 30 -9.15 -2.54 -2.50
CA SER A 30 -9.14 -1.13 -2.08
C SER A 30 -8.55 -0.95 -0.68
N ASP A 31 -8.95 -1.78 0.29
CA ASP A 31 -8.48 -1.70 1.67
C ASP A 31 -6.98 -1.97 1.81
N VAL A 32 -6.47 -2.99 1.11
CA VAL A 32 -5.04 -3.34 1.12
C VAL A 32 -4.21 -2.15 0.61
N LYS A 33 -4.63 -1.53 -0.50
CA LYS A 33 -3.91 -0.40 -1.09
C LYS A 33 -3.83 0.83 -0.19
N PHE A 34 -4.90 1.17 0.54
CA PHE A 34 -4.87 2.31 1.44
C PHE A 34 -3.97 2.04 2.66
N SER A 35 -4.06 0.84 3.25
CA SER A 35 -3.19 0.45 4.36
C SER A 35 -1.71 0.43 3.96
N ASP A 36 -1.40 -0.02 2.75
CA ASP A 36 -0.05 -0.04 2.22
C ASP A 36 0.49 1.39 2.04
N THR A 37 -0.29 2.28 1.39
CA THR A 37 0.08 3.69 1.22
C THR A 37 0.22 4.43 2.55
N LEU A 38 -0.65 4.14 3.53
CA LEU A 38 -0.54 4.71 4.87
C LEU A 38 0.73 4.23 5.59
N SER A 39 1.06 2.95 5.45
CA SER A 39 2.27 2.37 6.05
C SER A 39 3.53 2.96 5.42
N GLU A 40 3.53 3.14 4.10
CA GLU A 40 4.60 3.84 3.36
C GLU A 40 4.74 5.28 3.84
N PHE A 41 3.63 6.03 3.93
CA PHE A 41 3.64 7.41 4.43
C PHE A 41 4.17 7.53 5.88
N ILE A 42 3.83 6.58 6.76
CA ILE A 42 4.39 6.53 8.12
C ILE A 42 5.91 6.33 8.09
N SER A 43 6.38 5.43 7.21
CA SER A 43 7.82 5.20 7.00
C SER A 43 8.52 6.45 6.46
N ASP A 44 7.87 7.17 5.55
CA ASP A 44 8.38 8.42 4.99
C ASP A 44 8.50 9.50 6.06
N VAL A 45 7.46 9.70 6.89
CA VAL A 45 7.50 10.67 8.00
C VAL A 45 8.63 10.36 8.97
N ASN A 46 8.86 9.09 9.29
CA ASN A 46 9.99 8.67 10.13
C ASN A 46 11.33 9.02 9.47
N THR A 47 11.47 8.73 8.18
CA THR A 47 12.68 9.06 7.41
C THR A 47 12.94 10.58 7.39
N LEU A 48 11.90 11.39 7.14
CA LEU A 48 12.00 12.86 7.18
C LEU A 48 12.40 13.37 8.57
N GLN A 49 11.87 12.77 9.64
CA GLN A 49 12.21 13.14 11.00
C GLN A 49 13.68 12.80 11.32
N LEU A 50 14.18 11.65 10.87
CA LEU A 50 15.57 11.26 11.04
C LEU A 50 16.52 12.14 10.22
N GLU A 51 16.17 12.42 8.96
CA GLU A 51 16.94 13.30 8.09
C GLU A 51 17.04 14.73 8.65
N SER A 52 15.93 15.28 9.16
CA SER A 52 15.94 16.59 9.82
C SER A 52 16.85 16.62 11.05
N LYS A 53 16.86 15.53 11.84
CA LYS A 53 17.74 15.40 13.00
C LYS A 53 19.21 15.30 12.60
N ASP A 54 19.53 14.46 11.61
CA ASP A 54 20.90 14.28 11.12
C ASP A 54 21.45 15.59 10.52
N LYS A 55 20.65 16.28 9.70
CA LYS A 55 21.03 17.59 9.14
C LYS A 55 21.22 18.66 10.22
N SER A 56 20.36 18.66 11.24
CA SER A 56 20.51 19.57 12.39
C SER A 56 21.78 19.28 13.17
N GLU A 57 22.12 18.01 13.37
CA GLU A 57 23.32 17.59 14.09
C GLU A 57 24.60 17.90 13.30
N ALA A 58 24.60 17.63 11.99
CA ALA A 58 25.69 17.97 11.08
C ALA A 58 25.93 19.49 11.02
N PHE A 59 24.86 20.29 10.99
CA PHE A 59 24.95 21.75 11.07
C PHE A 59 25.58 22.22 12.39
N ILE A 60 25.17 21.66 13.53
CA ILE A 60 25.75 21.99 14.85
C ILE A 60 27.23 21.58 14.94
N LYS A 61 27.60 20.47 14.28
CA LYS A 61 29.00 19.99 14.18
C LYS A 61 29.88 20.83 13.26
N GLY A 62 29.30 21.80 12.53
CA GLY A 62 30.02 22.65 11.59
C GLY A 62 30.38 21.96 10.27
N GLU A 63 29.67 20.88 9.92
CA GLU A 63 29.74 20.29 8.58
C GLU A 63 29.16 21.28 7.55
N PRO A 64 29.56 21.20 6.26
CA PRO A 64 29.06 22.07 5.20
C PRO A 64 27.63 21.69 4.79
N VAL A 65 26.70 21.80 5.73
CA VAL A 65 25.27 21.63 5.52
C VAL A 65 24.65 23.01 5.46
N ASP A 66 23.97 23.32 4.36
CA ASP A 66 23.28 24.58 4.20
C ASP A 66 22.14 24.68 5.23
N LEU A 67 22.14 25.76 6.03
CA LEU A 67 21.11 26.02 7.02
C LEU A 67 19.69 25.98 6.41
N HIS A 68 19.58 26.38 5.14
CA HIS A 68 18.32 26.35 4.39
C HIS A 68 17.79 24.91 4.23
N ASP A 69 18.66 23.93 3.97
CA ASP A 69 18.26 22.53 3.82
C ASP A 69 17.80 21.92 5.14
N VAL A 70 18.42 22.31 6.25
CA VAL A 70 17.97 21.93 7.61
C VAL A 70 16.56 22.45 7.85
N MET A 71 16.32 23.74 7.58
CA MET A 71 15.01 24.36 7.76
C MET A 71 13.94 23.75 6.86
N ILE A 72 14.24 23.51 5.58
CA ILE A 72 13.29 22.86 4.66
C ILE A 72 12.96 21.45 5.13
N SER A 73 13.96 20.68 5.54
CA SER A 73 13.76 19.29 5.98
C SER A 73 12.93 19.25 7.26
N ALA A 74 13.17 20.18 8.19
CA ALA A 74 12.38 20.33 9.40
C ALA A 74 10.93 20.73 9.11
N GLU A 75 10.69 21.68 8.21
CA GLU A 75 9.32 22.10 7.85
C GLU A 75 8.56 20.96 7.16
N LYS A 76 9.20 20.24 6.22
CA LYS A 76 8.62 19.05 5.59
C LYS A 76 8.24 17.99 6.62
N ALA A 77 9.14 17.68 7.55
CA ALA A 77 8.88 16.70 8.60
C ALA A 77 7.68 17.12 9.47
N LYS A 78 7.59 18.41 9.82
CA LYS A 78 6.50 18.97 10.60
C LYS A 78 5.15 18.86 9.86
N THR A 79 5.05 19.36 8.62
CA THR A 79 3.81 19.30 7.85
C THR A 79 3.35 17.86 7.61
N SER A 80 4.26 16.94 7.28
CA SER A 80 3.90 15.53 7.08
C SER A 80 3.46 14.85 8.38
N PHE A 81 4.04 15.22 9.52
CA PHE A 81 3.60 14.72 10.83
C PHE A 81 2.20 15.23 11.22
N GLU A 82 1.91 16.51 10.95
CA GLU A 82 0.57 17.08 11.17
C GLU A 82 -0.48 16.33 10.35
N LEU A 83 -0.20 16.07 9.07
CA LEU A 83 -1.07 15.26 8.20
C LEU A 83 -1.26 13.83 8.74
N LEU A 84 -0.20 13.20 9.26
CA LEU A 84 -0.29 11.86 9.86
C LEU A 84 -1.21 11.84 11.08
N MET A 85 -1.16 12.88 11.93
CA MET A 85 -2.04 12.97 13.10
C MET A 85 -3.52 13.10 12.71
N GLU A 86 -3.83 13.88 11.68
CA GLU A 86 -5.19 13.96 11.14
C GLU A 86 -5.67 12.60 10.61
N LEU A 87 -4.78 11.89 9.90
CA LEU A 87 -5.09 10.59 9.33
C LEU A 87 -5.28 9.51 10.41
N ARG A 88 -4.45 9.54 11.46
CA ARG A 88 -4.60 8.69 12.65
C ARG A 88 -5.97 8.89 13.30
N ASN A 89 -6.37 10.15 13.49
CA ASN A 89 -7.67 10.47 14.10
C ASN A 89 -8.82 9.95 13.24
N LYS A 90 -8.78 10.20 11.92
CA LYS A 90 -9.79 9.71 10.96
C LYS A 90 -9.84 8.18 10.90
N ALA A 91 -8.70 7.48 10.95
CA ALA A 91 -8.68 6.02 10.94
C ALA A 91 -9.36 5.43 12.19
N ILE A 92 -9.15 6.04 13.36
CA ILE A 92 -9.82 5.65 14.61
C ILE A 92 -11.33 5.92 14.52
N GLU A 93 -11.75 7.04 13.93
CA GLU A 93 -13.16 7.36 13.70
C GLU A 93 -13.83 6.37 12.76
N LEU A 94 -13.22 6.05 11.62
CA LEU A 94 -13.72 5.05 10.66
C LEU A 94 -13.87 3.66 11.31
N TYR A 95 -12.88 3.24 12.12
CA TYR A 95 -12.97 1.99 12.87
C TYR A 95 -14.14 1.97 13.87
N LYS A 96 -14.39 3.10 14.56
CA LYS A 96 -15.52 3.25 15.48
C LYS A 96 -16.86 3.22 14.75
N GLU A 97 -16.96 3.88 13.60
CA GLU A 97 -18.20 3.94 12.80
C GLU A 97 -18.59 2.56 12.25
N VAL A 98 -17.62 1.80 11.69
CA VAL A 98 -17.87 0.44 11.19
C VAL A 98 -18.36 -0.49 12.29
N ASN A 99 -17.82 -0.39 13.50
CA ASN A 99 -18.30 -1.16 14.66
C ASN A 99 -19.71 -0.76 15.10
N ARG A 100 -20.07 0.52 14.97
CA ARG A 100 -21.39 1.04 15.32
C ARG A 100 -22.49 0.61 14.34
N MET A 101 -22.12 0.32 13.09
CA MET A 101 -23.05 -0.21 12.07
C MET A 101 -23.31 -1.73 12.21
N GLN A 102 -22.47 -2.47 12.94
CA GLN A 102 -22.57 -3.94 13.07
C GLN A 102 -23.29 -4.43 14.34
N VAL A 103 -23.79 -3.52 15.18
CA VAL A 103 -24.62 -3.86 16.34
C VAL A 103 -26.10 -3.65 16.08
#